data_AF-A0A2U1VWD2-F1
#
_entry.id   AF-A0A2U1VWD2-F1
#
_cell.length_a   1.000
_cell.length_b   1.000
_cell.length_c   1.000
_cell.angle_alpha   90.00
_cell.angle_beta   90.00
_cell.angle_gamma   90.00
#
_symmetry.space_group_name_H-M   'P 1'
#
loop_
_entity.id
_entity.type
_entity.pdbx_description
1 polymer ?
#
loop_
_entity_poly.entity_id
_entity_poly.type
_entity_poly.pdbx_seq_one_letter_code
_entity_poly.pdbx_strand_id
1 'polypeptide(L)'
;MALPLMPKATAVWLVENTSLSFEQIAAFCGMHSLEVQAIADGEVAVGMVGLDPIANGQLTKAEIERCEKNQDLRLKLLVADLPQVASRSKGPRYTPITKRGDKPDAIAWLLKHHPELSDAQICRLIGTTKPTIAAVRDRTHWNVANIKPRGPVMLGLCSQRELEEALALAIRRGGVPRPPEEAENLYGEDQDDDSYSSEREDAR
;
A
#
# COMPACT_ATOMS: atom_id res chain seq x y z
N MET A 1 23.14 14.50 5.20
CA MET A 1 23.36 13.79 6.48
C MET A 1 22.02 13.23 6.94
N ALA A 2 22.00 12.05 7.54
CA ALA A 2 20.77 11.53 8.15
C ALA A 2 20.35 12.47 9.29
N LEU A 3 19.04 12.65 9.47
CA LEU A 3 18.46 13.45 10.54
C LEU A 3 17.75 12.53 11.53
N PRO A 4 17.63 12.93 12.81
CA PRO A 4 16.84 12.18 13.79
C PRO A 4 15.38 12.07 13.36
N LEU A 5 14.69 11.02 13.82
CA LEU A 5 13.33 10.67 13.37
C LEU A 5 12.28 11.76 13.69
N MET A 6 12.48 12.52 14.78
CA MET A 6 11.63 13.67 15.15
C MET A 6 12.49 14.88 15.55
N PRO A 7 13.04 15.64 14.58
CA PRO A 7 14.08 16.62 14.85
C PRO A 7 13.69 17.73 15.85
N LYS A 8 12.46 18.23 15.78
CA LYS A 8 11.95 19.25 16.72
C LYS A 8 11.80 18.73 18.15
N ALA A 9 11.19 17.56 18.31
CA ALA A 9 11.02 16.95 19.64
C ALA A 9 12.36 16.53 20.25
N THR A 10 13.29 16.05 19.42
CA THR A 10 14.66 15.75 19.86
C THR A 10 15.44 17.00 20.24
N ALA A 11 15.25 18.12 19.52
CA ALA A 11 15.84 19.41 19.90
C ALA A 11 15.32 19.91 21.25
N VAL A 12 14.00 19.83 21.51
CA VAL A 12 13.41 20.16 22.83
C VAL A 12 14.09 19.36 23.93
N TRP A 13 14.19 18.04 23.75
CA TRP A 13 14.83 17.18 24.76
C TRP A 13 16.31 17.52 24.97
N LEU A 14 17.08 17.73 23.89
CA LEU A 14 18.51 18.05 23.97
C LEU A 14 18.75 19.39 24.67
N VAL A 15 17.92 20.40 24.38
CA VAL A 15 17.99 21.71 25.05
C VAL A 15 17.73 21.60 26.55
N GLU A 16 16.77 20.77 26.97
CA GLU A 16 16.39 20.62 28.37
C GLU A 16 17.32 19.70 29.18
N ASN A 17 17.94 18.70 28.53
CA ASN A 17 18.63 17.61 29.22
C ASN A 17 20.15 17.57 29.00
N THR A 18 20.70 18.49 28.21
CA THR A 18 22.16 18.53 27.90
C THR A 18 22.71 19.94 27.96
N SER A 19 24.04 20.05 28.03
CA SER A 19 24.79 21.32 27.98
C SER A 19 25.37 21.65 26.61
N LEU A 20 24.82 21.04 25.55
CA LEU A 20 25.24 21.24 24.16
C LEU A 20 24.93 22.66 23.68
N SER A 21 25.77 23.17 22.77
CA SER A 21 25.53 24.48 22.16
C SER A 21 24.36 24.42 21.17
N PHE A 22 23.70 25.56 20.95
CA PHE A 22 22.60 25.66 19.98
C PHE A 22 23.05 25.28 18.57
N GLU A 23 24.30 25.54 18.19
CA GLU A 23 24.87 25.09 16.92
C GLU A 23 25.01 23.58 16.81
N GLN A 24 25.40 22.90 17.90
CA GLN A 24 25.52 21.45 17.93
C GLN A 24 24.15 20.77 17.75
N ILE A 25 23.14 21.27 18.46
CA ILE A 25 21.76 20.78 18.37
C ILE A 25 21.18 21.09 16.99
N ALA A 26 21.40 22.30 16.47
CA ALA A 26 20.98 22.72 15.13
C ALA A 26 21.57 21.81 14.04
N ALA A 27 22.87 21.53 14.10
CA ALA A 27 23.55 20.66 13.16
C ALA A 27 23.05 19.21 13.23
N PHE A 28 22.71 18.71 14.42
CA PHE A 28 22.19 17.36 14.59
C PHE A 28 20.75 17.22 14.10
N CYS A 29 19.89 18.17 14.45
CA CYS A 29 18.47 18.16 14.08
C CYS A 29 18.17 18.76 12.70
N GLY A 30 19.18 19.31 12.01
CA GLY A 30 19.01 19.91 10.67
C GLY A 30 18.14 21.17 10.68
N MET A 31 18.24 21.97 11.74
CA MET A 31 17.50 23.22 11.93
C MET A 31 18.47 24.39 12.11
N HIS A 32 17.96 25.63 12.08
CA HIS A 32 18.80 26.80 12.31
C HIS A 32 19.04 27.02 13.81
N SER A 33 20.18 27.59 14.20
CA SER A 33 20.49 27.88 15.62
C SER A 33 19.45 28.79 16.28
N LEU A 34 18.90 29.75 15.52
CA LEU A 34 17.79 30.61 15.97
C LEU A 34 16.50 29.83 16.26
N GLU A 35 16.22 28.73 15.54
CA GLU A 35 15.06 27.89 15.83
C GLU A 35 15.27 27.11 17.13
N VAL A 36 16.50 26.65 17.39
CA VAL A 36 16.87 26.01 18.67
C VAL A 36 16.77 27.02 19.81
N GLN A 37 17.21 28.25 19.60
CA GLN A 37 17.08 29.33 20.57
C GLN A 37 15.61 29.62 20.87
N ALA A 38 14.76 29.74 19.84
CA ALA A 38 13.32 29.94 20.04
C ALA A 38 12.63 28.74 20.72
N ILE A 39 13.20 27.53 20.63
CA ILE A 39 12.77 26.36 21.42
C ILE A 39 13.21 26.51 22.88
N ALA A 40 14.44 26.95 23.13
CA ALA A 40 14.96 27.20 24.48
C ALA A 40 14.21 28.32 25.20
N ASP A 41 13.81 29.36 24.46
CA ASP A 41 13.00 30.48 24.95
C ASP A 41 11.51 30.09 25.10
N GLY A 42 11.13 28.91 24.60
CA GLY A 42 9.77 28.37 24.73
C GLY A 42 8.76 28.98 23.76
N GLU A 43 9.17 29.56 22.63
CA GLU A 43 8.27 30.23 21.68
C GLU A 43 7.72 29.30 20.59
N VAL A 44 8.54 28.39 20.05
CA VAL A 44 8.22 27.61 18.83
C VAL A 44 7.68 26.20 19.13
N ALA A 45 7.82 25.72 20.36
CA ALA A 45 7.47 24.36 20.77
C ALA A 45 6.66 24.29 22.06
N VAL A 46 5.84 25.32 22.35
CA VAL A 46 4.97 25.36 23.53
C VAL A 46 4.11 24.10 23.62
N GLY A 47 4.28 23.32 24.69
CA GLY A 47 3.52 22.09 24.93
C GLY A 47 4.02 20.85 24.19
N MET A 48 5.13 20.93 23.47
CA MET A 48 5.76 19.76 22.85
C MET A 48 6.52 18.96 23.90
N VAL A 49 6.26 17.65 23.99
CA VAL A 49 7.03 16.74 24.85
C VAL A 49 8.34 16.38 24.15
N GLY A 50 9.47 16.65 24.81
CA GLY A 50 10.78 16.28 24.32
C GLY A 50 10.93 14.77 24.12
N LEU A 51 11.53 14.37 23.01
CA LEU A 51 11.78 12.96 22.68
C LEU A 51 13.24 12.59 22.93
N ASP A 52 13.48 11.69 23.88
CA ASP A 52 14.82 11.22 24.27
C ASP A 52 15.51 10.46 23.10
N PRO A 53 16.62 10.99 22.53
CA PRO A 53 17.35 10.34 21.46
C PRO A 53 18.18 9.13 21.94
N ILE A 54 18.50 9.04 23.24
CA ILE A 54 19.18 7.88 23.83
C ILE A 54 18.20 6.71 23.95
N ALA A 55 17.01 6.96 24.49
CA ALA A 55 15.98 5.94 24.64
C ALA A 55 15.54 5.34 23.28
N ASN A 56 15.55 6.15 22.22
CA ASN A 56 15.24 5.69 20.86
C ASN A 56 16.43 5.10 20.10
N GLY A 57 17.59 4.94 20.76
CA GLY A 57 18.78 4.36 20.15
C GLY A 57 19.40 5.20 19.02
N GLN A 58 19.13 6.50 18.99
CA GLN A 58 19.67 7.44 17.99
C GLN A 58 20.98 8.09 18.45
N LEU A 59 21.19 8.18 19.77
CA LEU A 59 22.44 8.66 20.38
C LEU A 59 22.85 7.74 21.53
N THR A 60 24.14 7.80 21.88
CA THR A 60 24.64 7.21 23.13
C THR A 60 24.95 8.32 24.12
N LYS A 61 24.85 8.01 25.42
CA LYS A 61 25.24 8.96 26.47
C LYS A 61 26.69 9.42 26.34
N ALA A 62 27.60 8.50 25.97
CA ALA A 62 29.01 8.81 25.74
C ALA A 62 29.22 9.81 24.58
N GLU A 63 28.40 9.76 23.53
CA GLU A 63 28.47 10.70 22.41
C GLU A 63 28.02 12.12 22.81
N ILE A 64 26.99 12.22 23.66
CA ILE A 64 26.56 13.50 24.24
C ILE A 64 27.69 14.08 25.11
N GLU A 65 28.21 13.30 26.07
CA GLU A 65 29.29 13.74 26.96
C GLU A 65 30.56 14.16 26.19
N ARG A 66 30.85 13.51 25.06
CA ARG A 66 31.97 13.89 24.17
C ARG A 66 31.77 15.29 23.59
N CYS A 67 30.56 15.59 23.12
CA CYS A 67 30.22 16.86 22.49
C CYS A 67 29.97 17.98 23.52
N GLU A 68 29.54 17.66 24.74
CA GLU A 68 29.41 18.63 25.83
C GLU A 68 30.78 19.20 26.26
N LYS A 69 31.82 18.38 26.23
CA LYS A 69 33.20 18.80 26.57
C LYS A 69 33.86 19.69 25.51
N ASN A 70 33.34 19.71 24.28
CA ASN A 70 33.91 20.49 23.19
C ASN A 70 32.84 20.92 22.18
N GLN A 71 32.59 22.23 22.13
CA GLN A 71 31.55 22.87 21.31
C GLN A 71 31.82 22.79 19.80
N ASP A 72 33.07 22.56 19.38
CA ASP A 72 33.44 22.40 17.97
C ASP A 72 33.04 21.02 17.42
N LEU A 73 32.80 20.05 18.31
CA LEU A 73 32.39 18.71 17.91
C LEU A 73 30.92 18.70 17.49
N ARG A 74 30.58 17.79 16.59
CA ARG A 74 29.20 17.57 16.13
C ARG A 74 28.74 16.16 16.52
N LEU A 75 27.50 16.07 16.97
CA LEU A 75 26.84 14.81 17.30
C LEU A 75 26.69 13.94 16.05
N LYS A 76 26.93 12.64 16.20
CA LYS A 76 26.73 11.65 15.14
C LYS A 76 25.59 10.72 15.52
N LEU A 77 24.63 10.57 14.60
CA LEU A 77 23.58 9.55 14.71
C LEU A 77 24.20 8.17 14.84
N LEU A 78 23.71 7.40 15.81
CA LEU A 78 23.96 5.99 15.90
C LEU A 78 23.21 5.31 14.74
N VAL A 79 23.96 4.90 13.71
CA VAL A 79 23.40 4.08 12.63
C VAL A 79 23.21 2.68 13.18
N ALA A 80 22.00 2.39 13.67
CA ALA A 80 21.64 1.02 14.00
C ALA A 80 21.53 0.23 12.69
N ASP A 81 22.40 -0.77 12.53
CA ASP A 81 22.34 -1.78 11.46
C ASP A 81 21.18 -2.75 11.72
N LEU A 82 19.97 -2.20 11.93
CA LEU A 82 18.76 -2.97 12.10
C LEU A 82 18.26 -3.30 10.70
N PRO A 83 18.13 -4.60 10.36
CA PRO A 83 17.60 -4.99 9.06
C PRO A 83 16.22 -4.37 8.89
N GLN A 84 16.01 -3.69 7.75
CA GLN A 84 14.73 -3.05 7.44
C GLN A 84 13.60 -4.05 7.65
N VAL A 85 12.61 -3.67 8.47
CA VAL A 85 11.45 -4.51 8.76
C VAL A 85 10.80 -4.87 7.43
N ALA A 86 10.86 -6.16 7.07
CA ALA A 86 10.25 -6.65 5.85
C ALA A 86 8.79 -6.18 5.80
N SER A 87 8.42 -5.45 4.75
CA SER A 87 7.06 -4.92 4.60
C SER A 87 6.09 -6.08 4.75
N ARG A 88 5.21 -6.03 5.76
CA ARG A 88 4.18 -7.05 5.98
C ARG A 88 3.49 -7.37 4.65
N SER A 89 3.32 -8.66 4.37
CA SER A 89 2.58 -9.10 3.18
C SER A 89 1.25 -8.35 3.14
N LYS A 90 1.03 -7.57 2.08
CA LYS A 90 -0.19 -6.77 1.90
C LYS A 90 -1.39 -7.69 2.15
N GLY A 91 -2.13 -7.40 3.23
CA GLY A 91 -3.33 -8.15 3.58
C GLY A 91 -4.40 -8.02 2.49
N PRO A 92 -5.53 -8.75 2.62
CA PRO A 92 -6.64 -8.63 1.68
C PRO A 92 -7.04 -7.16 1.52
N ARG A 93 -7.05 -6.66 0.28
CA ARG A 93 -7.44 -5.27 -0.01
C ARG A 93 -8.89 -5.05 0.39
N TYR A 94 -9.14 -3.91 1.03
CA TYR A 94 -10.50 -3.44 1.27
C TYR A 94 -11.19 -3.20 -0.08
N THR A 95 -12.33 -3.86 -0.30
CA THR A 95 -13.18 -3.60 -1.48
C THR A 95 -14.27 -2.59 -1.11
N PRO A 96 -14.34 -1.43 -1.79
CA PRO A 96 -15.41 -0.45 -1.60
C PRO A 96 -16.80 -1.09 -1.78
N ILE A 97 -17.80 -0.59 -1.04
CA ILE A 97 -19.14 -1.18 -1.00
C ILE A 97 -19.81 -1.26 -2.38
N THR A 98 -19.58 -0.24 -3.23
CA THR A 98 -20.09 -0.16 -4.60
C THR A 98 -19.62 -1.33 -5.47
N LYS A 99 -18.39 -1.80 -5.26
CA LYS A 99 -17.77 -2.89 -6.03
C LYS A 99 -17.99 -4.28 -5.41
N ARG A 100 -18.69 -4.39 -4.27
CA ARG A 100 -18.93 -5.70 -3.63
C ARG A 100 -19.90 -6.56 -4.43
N GLY A 101 -20.84 -5.92 -5.13
CA GLY A 101 -21.79 -6.58 -6.03
C GLY A 101 -21.11 -7.27 -7.21
N ASP A 102 -19.94 -6.79 -7.62
CA ASP A 102 -19.19 -7.32 -8.78
C ASP A 102 -18.31 -8.53 -8.43
N LYS A 103 -18.16 -8.86 -7.13
CA LYS A 103 -17.31 -9.99 -6.70
C LYS A 103 -17.79 -11.34 -7.23
N PRO A 104 -19.09 -11.69 -7.19
CA PRO A 104 -19.58 -12.95 -7.74
C PRO A 104 -19.30 -13.09 -9.25
N ASP A 105 -19.42 -11.99 -10.00
CA ASP A 105 -19.12 -11.93 -11.44
C ASP A 105 -17.64 -12.24 -11.73
N ALA A 106 -16.74 -11.62 -10.96
CA ALA A 106 -15.32 -11.88 -11.03
C ALA A 106 -14.94 -13.32 -10.63
N ILE A 107 -15.57 -13.85 -9.58
CA ILE A 107 -15.34 -15.24 -9.14
C ILE A 107 -15.79 -16.21 -10.24
N ALA A 108 -16.97 -16.00 -10.82
CA ALA A 108 -17.49 -16.85 -11.89
C ALA A 108 -16.57 -16.83 -13.12
N TRP A 109 -16.01 -15.68 -13.46
CA TRP A 109 -15.03 -15.56 -14.54
C TRP A 109 -13.73 -16.31 -14.22
N LEU A 110 -13.17 -16.14 -13.03
CA LEU A 110 -11.94 -16.84 -12.62
C LEU A 110 -12.12 -18.36 -12.59
N LEU A 111 -13.25 -18.85 -12.07
CA LEU A 111 -13.54 -20.29 -12.05
C LEU A 111 -13.70 -20.88 -13.46
N LYS A 112 -14.18 -20.08 -14.42
CA LYS A 112 -14.37 -20.51 -15.81
C LYS A 112 -13.07 -20.47 -16.62
N HIS A 113 -12.29 -19.39 -16.48
CA HIS A 113 -11.14 -19.10 -17.33
C HIS A 113 -9.80 -19.51 -16.72
N HIS A 114 -9.70 -19.57 -15.40
CA HIS A 114 -8.46 -19.87 -14.68
C HIS A 114 -8.66 -20.95 -13.60
N PRO A 115 -9.01 -22.18 -14.00
CA PRO A 115 -9.19 -23.30 -13.06
C PRO A 115 -7.91 -23.66 -12.30
N GLU A 116 -6.74 -23.23 -12.77
CA GLU A 116 -5.45 -23.39 -12.11
C GLU A 116 -5.34 -22.60 -10.79
N LEU A 117 -6.17 -21.57 -10.58
CA LEU A 117 -6.15 -20.76 -9.37
C LEU A 117 -6.82 -21.48 -8.20
N SER A 118 -6.10 -21.61 -7.08
CA SER A 118 -6.69 -22.12 -5.83
C SER A 118 -7.66 -21.11 -5.19
N ASP A 119 -8.64 -21.61 -4.43
CA ASP A 119 -9.58 -20.77 -3.67
C ASP A 119 -8.85 -19.76 -2.76
N ALA A 120 -7.70 -20.15 -2.22
CA ALA A 120 -6.86 -19.27 -1.40
C ALA A 120 -6.24 -18.11 -2.20
N GLN A 121 -5.90 -18.33 -3.47
CA GLN A 121 -5.45 -17.28 -4.38
C GLN A 121 -6.60 -16.36 -4.76
N ILE A 122 -7.77 -16.91 -5.08
CA ILE A 122 -8.98 -16.13 -5.42
C ILE A 122 -9.41 -15.26 -4.23
N CYS A 123 -9.39 -15.78 -3.00
CA CYS A 123 -9.66 -15.00 -1.78
C CYS A 123 -8.76 -13.77 -1.66
N ARG A 124 -7.46 -13.94 -1.90
CA ARG A 124 -6.47 -12.85 -1.79
C ARG A 124 -6.61 -11.84 -2.92
N LEU A 125 -6.87 -12.31 -4.15
CA LEU A 125 -6.97 -11.47 -5.34
C LEU A 125 -8.23 -10.58 -5.34
N ILE A 126 -9.37 -11.14 -4.95
CA ILE A 126 -10.68 -10.46 -5.01
C ILE A 126 -11.10 -9.85 -3.66
N GLY A 127 -10.48 -10.29 -2.56
CA GLY A 127 -10.89 -9.92 -1.20
C GLY A 127 -12.24 -10.55 -0.84
N THR A 128 -12.40 -11.85 -1.13
CA THR A 128 -13.61 -12.64 -0.84
C THR A 128 -13.30 -13.79 0.12
N THR A 129 -14.32 -14.53 0.56
CA THR A 129 -14.17 -15.68 1.44
C THR A 129 -14.38 -17.01 0.70
N LYS A 130 -13.80 -18.10 1.21
CA LYS A 130 -13.95 -19.45 0.62
C LYS A 130 -15.41 -19.89 0.50
N PRO A 131 -16.29 -19.66 1.51
CA PRO A 131 -17.71 -19.98 1.38
C PRO A 131 -18.39 -19.25 0.23
N THR A 132 -18.02 -17.98 -0.03
CA THR A 132 -18.55 -17.23 -1.17
C THR A 132 -18.10 -17.83 -2.51
N ILE A 133 -16.84 -18.27 -2.61
CA ILE A 133 -16.34 -18.93 -3.82
C ILE A 133 -17.09 -20.25 -4.06
N ALA A 134 -17.26 -21.06 -3.03
CA ALA A 134 -18.03 -22.31 -3.10
C ALA A 134 -19.48 -22.05 -3.52
N ALA A 135 -20.14 -21.05 -2.94
CA ALA A 135 -21.52 -20.71 -3.30
C ALA A 135 -21.68 -20.28 -4.77
N VAL A 136 -20.68 -19.60 -5.34
CA VAL A 136 -20.68 -19.25 -6.77
C VAL A 136 -20.39 -20.48 -7.64
N ARG A 137 -19.43 -21.33 -7.24
CA ARG A 137 -19.10 -22.60 -7.92
C ARG A 137 -20.30 -23.54 -7.97
N ASP A 138 -20.98 -23.71 -6.85
CA ASP A 138 -22.10 -24.64 -6.67
C ASP A 138 -23.44 -24.02 -7.09
N ARG A 139 -23.43 -22.78 -7.60
CA ARG A 139 -24.63 -22.03 -8.02
C ARG A 139 -25.67 -21.84 -6.91
N THR A 140 -25.25 -21.82 -5.65
CA THR A 140 -26.09 -21.62 -4.45
C THR A 140 -26.02 -20.19 -3.90
N HIS A 141 -25.25 -19.30 -4.54
CA HIS A 141 -25.23 -17.89 -4.19
C HIS A 141 -26.62 -17.26 -4.40
N TRP A 142 -27.09 -16.45 -3.45
CA TRP A 142 -28.43 -15.85 -3.48
C TRP A 142 -28.73 -15.07 -4.78
N ASN A 143 -27.70 -14.46 -5.38
CA ASN A 143 -27.81 -13.69 -6.62
C ASN A 143 -27.44 -14.46 -7.90
N VAL A 144 -27.43 -15.81 -7.87
CA VAL A 144 -26.89 -16.63 -8.98
C VAL A 144 -27.53 -16.33 -10.34
N ALA A 145 -28.81 -15.97 -10.37
CA ALA A 145 -29.53 -15.65 -11.60
C ALA A 145 -28.97 -14.42 -12.34
N ASN A 146 -28.34 -13.49 -11.61
CA ASN A 146 -27.82 -12.25 -12.17
C ASN A 146 -26.29 -12.24 -12.35
N ILE A 147 -25.60 -13.34 -12.00
CA ILE A 147 -24.14 -13.42 -12.11
C ILE A 147 -23.75 -13.44 -13.59
N LYS A 148 -22.97 -12.45 -14.02
CA LYS A 148 -22.42 -12.36 -15.37
C LYS A 148 -20.89 -12.46 -15.29
N PRO A 149 -20.27 -13.55 -15.78
CA PRO A 149 -18.81 -13.70 -15.73
C PRO A 149 -18.09 -12.53 -16.39
N ARG A 150 -17.38 -11.73 -15.59
CA ARG A 150 -16.60 -10.56 -16.04
C ARG A 150 -15.22 -10.57 -15.42
N GLY A 151 -14.21 -10.15 -16.19
CA GLY A 151 -12.82 -10.15 -15.73
C GLY A 151 -12.58 -9.27 -14.50
N PRO A 152 -11.82 -9.73 -13.49
CA PRO A 152 -11.59 -8.98 -12.25
C PRO A 152 -10.75 -7.71 -12.45
N VAL A 153 -9.95 -7.66 -13.51
CA VAL A 153 -9.19 -6.46 -13.91
C VAL A 153 -10.13 -5.40 -14.48
N MET A 154 -11.07 -5.79 -15.34
CA MET A 154 -12.09 -4.90 -15.92
C MET A 154 -13.01 -4.30 -14.84
N LEU A 155 -13.39 -5.10 -13.85
CA LEU A 155 -14.16 -4.66 -12.69
C LEU A 155 -13.33 -3.79 -11.72
N GLY A 156 -12.01 -3.70 -11.93
CA GLY A 156 -11.07 -2.98 -11.07
C GLY A 156 -11.02 -3.52 -9.65
N LEU A 157 -11.11 -4.86 -9.51
CA LEU A 157 -10.96 -5.59 -8.24
C LEU A 157 -9.50 -5.97 -8.00
N CYS A 158 -8.73 -6.20 -9.06
CA CYS A 158 -7.28 -6.43 -9.02
C CYS A 158 -6.59 -5.73 -10.20
N SER A 159 -5.28 -5.54 -10.11
CA SER A 159 -4.48 -5.05 -11.24
C SER A 159 -4.03 -6.21 -12.14
N GLN A 160 -3.74 -5.91 -13.41
CA GLN A 160 -3.23 -6.90 -14.37
C GLN A 160 -2.00 -7.66 -13.82
N ARG A 161 -1.04 -6.91 -13.27
CA ARG A 161 0.17 -7.48 -12.64
C ARG A 161 -0.16 -8.47 -11.52
N GLU A 162 -1.16 -8.20 -10.70
CA GLU A 162 -1.54 -9.09 -9.59
C GLU A 162 -2.21 -10.37 -10.08
N LEU A 163 -2.99 -10.29 -11.17
CA LEU A 163 -3.57 -11.47 -11.81
C LEU A 163 -2.46 -12.36 -12.37
N GLU A 164 -1.51 -11.79 -13.11
CA GLU A 164 -0.37 -12.52 -13.67
C GLU A 164 0.51 -13.15 -12.59
N GLU A 165 0.80 -12.43 -11.50
CA GLU A 165 1.55 -12.98 -10.35
C GLU A 165 0.83 -14.15 -9.70
N ALA A 166 -0.50 -14.06 -9.54
CA ALA A 166 -1.31 -15.13 -8.98
C ALA A 166 -1.31 -16.38 -9.88
N LEU A 167 -1.39 -16.20 -11.20
CA LEU A 167 -1.34 -17.26 -12.20
C LEU A 167 0.04 -17.93 -12.26
N ALA A 168 1.11 -17.15 -12.30
CA ALA A 168 2.48 -17.68 -12.28
C ALA A 168 2.73 -18.52 -11.02
N LEU A 169 2.22 -18.09 -9.86
CA LEU A 169 2.32 -18.85 -8.63
C LEU A 169 1.48 -20.13 -8.65
N ALA A 170 0.29 -20.11 -9.26
CA ALA A 170 -0.55 -21.29 -9.43
C ALA A 170 0.14 -22.35 -10.29
N ILE A 171 0.71 -21.95 -11.43
CA ILE A 171 1.45 -22.83 -12.34
C ILE A 171 2.67 -23.44 -11.64
N ARG A 172 3.46 -22.63 -10.92
CA ARG A 172 4.61 -23.13 -10.13
C ARG A 172 4.21 -24.15 -9.07
N ARG A 173 2.96 -24.12 -8.60
CA ARG A 173 2.41 -25.07 -7.61
C ARG A 173 1.72 -26.27 -8.25
N GLY A 174 1.86 -26.47 -9.56
CA GLY A 174 1.30 -27.60 -10.30
C GLY A 174 -0.11 -27.38 -10.83
N GLY A 175 -0.60 -26.13 -10.85
CA GLY A 175 -1.86 -25.81 -11.54
C GLY A 175 -1.71 -26.02 -13.05
N VAL A 176 -2.63 -26.76 -13.65
CA VAL A 176 -2.66 -27.03 -15.10
C VAL A 176 -3.56 -25.98 -15.76
N PRO A 177 -3.01 -25.08 -16.61
CA PRO A 177 -3.82 -24.13 -17.36
C PRO A 177 -4.73 -24.87 -18.35
N ARG A 178 -5.89 -24.28 -18.64
CA ARG A 178 -6.74 -24.77 -19.73
C ARG A 178 -6.05 -24.53 -21.09
N PRO A 179 -6.12 -25.46 -22.06
CA PRO A 179 -5.55 -25.27 -23.39
C PRO A 179 -6.12 -24.03 -24.11
N PRO A 180 -5.33 -23.34 -24.95
CA PRO A 180 -5.70 -22.06 -25.56
C PRO A 180 -6.86 -22.08 -26.57
N GLU A 181 -7.30 -23.25 -27.06
CA GLU A 181 -8.22 -23.38 -28.21
C GLU A 181 -9.62 -22.75 -28.03
N GLU A 182 -10.01 -22.36 -26.81
CA GLU A 182 -11.31 -21.70 -26.55
C GLU A 182 -11.21 -20.20 -26.24
N ALA A 183 -9.99 -19.64 -26.16
CA ALA A 183 -9.78 -18.22 -25.86
C ALA A 183 -9.91 -17.30 -27.08
N GLU A 184 -9.84 -17.86 -28.30
CA GLU A 184 -9.83 -17.10 -29.57
C GLU A 184 -11.21 -16.59 -30.04
N ASN A 185 -12.32 -17.09 -29.50
CA ASN A 185 -13.65 -16.56 -29.84
C ASN A 185 -14.02 -15.25 -29.11
N LEU A 186 -13.03 -14.53 -28.56
CA LEU A 186 -13.23 -13.43 -27.60
C LEU A 186 -13.10 -12.01 -28.20
N TYR A 187 -13.10 -11.88 -29.54
CA TYR A 187 -13.17 -10.58 -30.24
C TYR A 187 -14.10 -10.61 -31.48
N GLY A 188 -15.07 -11.52 -31.53
CA GLY A 188 -16.01 -11.65 -32.64
C GLY A 188 -17.38 -11.03 -32.37
N GLU A 189 -17.69 -9.96 -33.11
CA GLU A 189 -19.02 -9.48 -33.50
C GLU A 189 -19.90 -8.84 -32.40
N ASP A 190 -19.51 -7.65 -31.95
CA ASP A 190 -20.53 -6.59 -31.74
C ASP A 190 -21.06 -6.23 -33.14
N GLN A 191 -22.18 -6.85 -33.51
CA GLN A 191 -22.94 -6.45 -34.69
C GLN A 191 -23.55 -5.09 -34.37
N ASP A 192 -22.96 -4.05 -34.95
CA ASP A 192 -23.54 -2.70 -35.01
C ASP A 192 -24.93 -2.79 -35.65
N ASP A 193 -25.97 -2.84 -34.83
CA ASP A 193 -27.36 -2.60 -35.25
C ASP A 193 -27.55 -1.10 -35.41
N ASP A 194 -26.89 -0.54 -36.42
CA ASP A 194 -26.98 0.87 -36.81
C ASP A 194 -28.20 1.03 -37.74
N SER A 195 -29.41 0.90 -37.17
CA SER A 195 -30.64 1.21 -37.88
C SER A 195 -30.83 2.73 -37.97
N TYR A 196 -30.17 3.35 -38.94
CA TYR A 196 -30.40 4.74 -39.31
C TYR A 196 -31.75 4.83 -40.05
N SER A 197 -32.83 5.12 -39.31
CA SER A 197 -34.13 5.45 -39.92
C SER A 197 -34.00 6.73 -40.76
N SER A 198 -33.93 6.55 -42.08
CA SER A 198 -34.10 7.62 -43.06
C SER A 198 -35.58 7.97 -43.21
N GLU A 199 -36.07 8.97 -42.46
CA GLU A 199 -37.34 9.63 -42.77
C GLU A 199 -37.07 11.11 -43.07
N ARG A 200 -36.64 11.39 -44.30
CA ARG A 200 -36.84 12.69 -44.97
C ARG A 200 -36.88 12.49 -46.48
N GLU A 201 -38.09 12.40 -47.01
CA GLU A 201 -38.55 12.80 -48.36
C GLU A 201 -40.02 12.36 -48.40
N ASP A 202 -40.99 13.26 -48.35
CA ASP A 202 -41.42 13.95 -49.56
C ASP A 202 -41.98 15.36 -49.28
N ALA A 203 -41.43 16.32 -50.01
CA ALA A 203 -42.06 17.59 -50.30
C ALA A 203 -42.53 17.56 -51.76
N ARG A 204 -43.85 17.50 -51.97
CA ARG A 204 -44.50 18.10 -53.13
C ARG A 204 -45.98 18.37 -52.88
#